data_AF-A0A4Q2M0J6-F1
#
_entry.id   AF-A0A4Q2M0J6-F1
#
_cell.length_a   1.000
_cell.length_b   1.000
_cell.length_c   1.000
_cell.angle_alpha   90.00
_cell.angle_beta   90.00
_cell.angle_gamma   90.00
#
_symmetry.space_group_name_H-M   'P 1'
#
loop_
_entity.id
_entity.type
_entity.pdbx_description
1 polymer ?
#
loop_
_entity_poly.entity_id
_entity_poly.type
_entity_poly.pdbx_seq_one_letter_code
_entity_poly.pdbx_strand_id
1 'polypeptide(L)'
;MPRYEFRCTAGHTFDAIYAMADVPDRSPCTECGADASRRPTAPHLGRTGSAAFGLIDRAARSADAPEVVSGAIPGASSRRPTRYTDNPAHQKLPRL
;
A
#
# COMPACT_ATOMS: atom_id res chain seq x y z
N MET A 1 17.04 -4.82 19.47
CA MET A 1 16.96 -3.62 20.32
C MET A 1 16.38 -2.47 19.49
N PRO A 2 15.36 -1.74 19.99
CA PRO A 2 14.69 -0.67 19.25
C PRO A 2 15.55 0.59 19.13
N ARG A 3 15.27 1.39 18.09
CA ARG A 3 15.94 2.65 17.77
C ARG A 3 14.97 3.81 17.99
N TYR A 4 15.45 4.87 18.62
CA TYR A 4 14.70 6.07 18.94
C TYR A 4 15.41 7.28 18.36
N GLU A 5 14.64 8.22 17.80
CA GLU A 5 15.16 9.49 17.28
C GLU A 5 15.02 10.58 18.33
N PHE A 6 16.05 11.42 18.44
CA PHE A 6 16.10 12.58 19.33
C PHE A 6 16.38 13.83 18.51
N ARG A 7 15.78 14.95 18.94
CA ARG A 7 15.99 16.26 18.31
C ARG A 7 16.33 17.31 19.35
N CYS A 8 17.44 18.01 19.15
CA CYS A 8 17.85 19.10 20.04
C CYS A 8 17.22 20.44 19.66
N THR A 9 17.29 21.40 20.58
CA THR A 9 16.80 22.77 20.38
C THR A 9 17.55 23.51 19.26
N ALA A 10 18.81 23.15 19.02
CA ALA A 10 19.61 23.68 17.93
C ALA A 10 19.29 23.07 16.54
N GLY A 11 18.37 22.10 16.48
CA GLY A 11 17.84 21.57 15.22
C GLY A 11 18.46 20.24 14.73
N HIS A 12 19.50 19.75 15.37
CA HIS A 12 20.15 18.47 15.04
C HIS A 12 19.26 17.28 15.42
N THR A 13 19.33 16.22 14.62
CA THR A 13 18.63 14.95 14.85
C THR A 13 19.62 13.80 14.89
N PHE A 14 19.46 12.89 15.83
CA PHE A 14 20.27 11.68 15.91
C PHE A 14 19.46 10.52 16.46
N ASP A 15 19.96 9.32 16.22
CA ASP A 15 19.32 8.10 16.66
C ASP A 15 20.14 7.40 17.74
N ALA A 16 19.45 6.87 18.74
CA ALA A 16 20.03 6.09 19.82
C ALA A 16 19.26 4.78 20.04
N ILE A 17 19.99 3.77 20.48
CA ILE A 17 19.44 2.45 20.78
C ILE A 17 19.25 2.35 22.30
N TYR A 18 18.01 2.12 22.73
CA TYR A 18 17.68 1.92 24.14
C TYR A 18 16.86 0.64 24.29
N ALA A 19 16.85 0.07 25.49
CA ALA A 19 15.82 -0.90 25.84
C ALA A 19 14.46 -0.19 25.90
N MET A 20 13.37 -0.91 25.59
CA MET A 20 12.02 -0.31 25.65
C MET A 20 11.66 0.18 27.05
N ALA A 21 12.20 -0.46 28.11
CA ALA A 21 11.95 -0.11 29.50
C ALA A 21 12.74 1.11 29.99
N ASP A 22 13.90 1.40 29.38
CA ASP A 22 14.89 2.35 29.90
C ASP A 22 15.11 3.55 28.98
N VAL A 23 14.21 3.77 28.01
CA VAL A 23 14.34 4.88 27.07
C VAL A 23 14.06 6.22 27.77
N PRO A 24 15.02 7.16 27.81
CA PRO A 24 14.80 8.46 28.43
C PRO A 24 14.00 9.39 27.51
N ASP A 25 13.29 10.36 28.09
CA ASP A 25 12.62 11.42 27.33
C ASP A 25 13.60 12.45 26.76
N ARG A 26 14.81 12.54 27.33
CA ARG A 26 15.88 13.44 26.89
C ARG A 26 17.23 12.74 26.86
N SER A 27 18.05 13.12 25.89
CA SER A 27 19.46 12.69 25.81
C SER A 27 20.34 13.85 25.33
N PRO A 28 21.63 13.89 25.70
CA PRO A 28 22.54 14.92 25.22
C PRO A 28 22.80 14.75 23.72
N CYS A 29 22.73 15.86 22.99
CA CYS A 29 23.03 15.85 21.56
C CYS A 29 24.50 15.49 21.29
N THR A 30 24.73 14.54 20.38
CA THR A 30 26.07 14.10 19.99
C THR A 30 26.89 15.16 19.27
N GLU A 31 26.24 16.21 18.75
CA GLU A 31 26.92 17.29 18.00
C GLU A 31 27.17 18.54 18.85
N CYS A 32 26.15 19.00 19.59
CA CYS A 32 26.22 20.28 20.30
C CYS A 32 26.10 20.16 21.83
N GLY A 33 25.87 18.96 22.37
CA GLY A 33 25.71 18.73 23.81
C GLY A 33 24.40 19.27 24.42
N ALA A 34 23.58 19.98 23.65
CA ALA A 34 22.28 20.49 24.12
C ALA A 34 21.29 19.36 24.40
N ASP A 35 20.32 19.64 25.27
CA ASP A 35 19.20 18.73 25.56
C ASP A 35 18.42 18.40 24.28
N ALA A 36 18.36 17.12 23.93
CA ALA A 36 17.57 16.61 22.84
C ALA A 36 16.36 15.82 23.35
N SER A 37 15.16 16.24 22.95
CA SER A 37 13.92 15.54 23.30
C SER A 37 13.70 14.35 22.37
N ARG A 38 13.24 13.23 22.93
CA ARG A 38 12.78 12.07 22.17
C ARG A 38 11.63 12.47 21.27
N ARG A 39 11.74 12.18 19.97
CA ARG A 39 10.64 12.32 19.04
C ARG A 39 9.96 10.97 18.88
N PRO A 40 8.61 10.90 18.92
CA PRO A 40 7.92 9.73 18.42
C PRO A 40 8.27 9.61 16.94
N THR A 41 9.15 8.66 16.62
CA THR A 41 9.42 8.30 15.24
C THR A 41 8.13 7.78 14.65
N ALA A 42 7.90 8.08 13.38
CA ALA A 42 6.80 7.51 12.63
C ALA A 42 7.38 6.41 11.72
N PRO A 43 7.82 5.27 12.30
CA PRO A 43 8.46 4.24 11.53
C PRO A 43 7.50 3.81 10.43
N HIS A 44 8.02 3.72 9.21
CA HIS A 44 7.31 3.17 8.07
C HIS A 44 6.14 3.98 7.49
N LEU A 45 5.98 5.29 7.80
CA LEU A 45 4.99 6.12 7.08
C LEU A 45 5.17 6.07 5.56
N GLY A 46 6.41 6.04 5.08
CA GLY A 46 6.71 5.92 3.64
C GLY A 46 6.29 4.57 3.01
N ARG A 47 6.01 3.52 3.80
CA ARG A 47 5.57 2.22 3.26
C ARG A 47 4.13 2.24 2.78
N THR A 48 3.33 3.21 3.23
CA THR A 48 1.92 3.36 2.83
C THR A 48 1.75 3.64 1.33
N GLY A 49 2.74 4.24 0.67
CA GLY A 49 2.73 4.46 -0.79
C GLY A 49 3.23 3.27 -1.62
N SER A 50 3.65 2.16 -1.00
CA SER A 50 4.22 1.03 -1.73
C SER A 50 3.16 0.15 -2.40
N ALA A 51 3.52 -0.48 -3.52
CA ALA A 51 2.63 -1.44 -4.20
C ALA A 51 2.22 -2.61 -3.28
N ALA A 52 3.14 -3.08 -2.43
CA ALA A 52 2.86 -4.14 -1.45
C ALA A 52 1.83 -3.70 -0.40
N PHE A 53 1.94 -2.48 0.12
CA PHE A 53 0.93 -1.93 1.02
C PHE A 53 -0.44 -1.82 0.33
N GLY A 54 -0.47 -1.31 -0.90
CA GLY A 54 -1.70 -1.21 -1.68
C GLY A 54 -2.36 -2.56 -2.00
N LEU A 55 -1.60 -3.66 -2.05
CA LEU A 55 -2.15 -5.02 -2.20
C LEU A 55 -2.82 -5.51 -0.91
N ILE A 56 -2.15 -5.32 0.23
CA ILE A 56 -2.69 -5.71 1.55
C ILE A 56 -3.98 -4.95 1.83
N ASP A 57 -3.99 -3.64 1.58
CA ASP A 57 -5.14 -2.77 1.79
C ASP A 57 -6.33 -3.17 0.90
N ARG A 58 -6.09 -3.49 -0.38
CA ARG A 58 -7.14 -4.01 -1.28
C ARG A 58 -7.68 -5.37 -0.82
N ALA A 59 -6.81 -6.27 -0.36
CA ALA A 59 -7.24 -7.56 0.16
C ALA A 59 -8.11 -7.40 1.42
N ALA A 60 -7.72 -6.55 2.36
CA ALA A 60 -8.53 -6.24 3.54
C ALA A 60 -9.91 -5.66 3.16
N ARG A 61 -9.94 -4.67 2.25
CA ARG A 61 -11.19 -4.04 1.79
C ARG A 61 -12.16 -5.02 1.13
N SER A 62 -11.65 -6.08 0.47
CA SER A 62 -12.48 -7.04 -0.25
C SER A 62 -13.46 -7.82 0.63
N ALA A 63 -13.25 -7.87 1.95
CA ALA A 63 -14.16 -8.51 2.89
C ALA A 63 -15.51 -7.78 3.01
N ASP A 64 -15.49 -6.44 3.06
CA ASP A 64 -16.67 -5.62 3.35
C ASP A 64 -17.11 -4.74 2.16
N ALA A 65 -16.20 -4.42 1.25
CA ALA A 65 -16.44 -3.58 0.08
C ALA A 65 -15.73 -4.14 -1.16
N PRO A 66 -16.16 -5.32 -1.67
CA PRO A 66 -15.58 -5.91 -2.87
C PRO A 66 -15.86 -5.05 -4.10
N GLU A 67 -14.86 -4.89 -4.96
CA GLU A 67 -15.01 -4.21 -6.25
C GLU A 67 -15.81 -5.09 -7.21
N VAL A 68 -16.96 -4.59 -7.67
CA VAL A 68 -17.77 -5.27 -8.68
C VAL A 68 -17.22 -4.92 -10.06
N VAL A 69 -16.51 -5.85 -10.68
CA VAL A 69 -15.98 -5.67 -12.04
C VAL A 69 -17.10 -5.80 -13.06
N SER A 70 -17.73 -4.67 -13.44
CA SER A 70 -18.64 -4.60 -14.57
C SER A 70 -17.84 -4.39 -15.86
N GLY A 71 -17.39 -5.49 -16.48
CA GLY A 71 -16.57 -5.43 -17.70
C GLY A 71 -16.14 -6.80 -18.22
N ALA A 72 -15.41 -6.81 -19.33
CA ALA A 72 -14.75 -8.02 -19.80
C ALA A 72 -13.67 -8.44 -18.79
N ILE A 73 -13.71 -9.72 -18.40
CA ILE A 73 -12.71 -10.33 -17.50
C ILE A 73 -11.31 -10.06 -18.08
N PRO A 74 -10.32 -9.62 -17.28
CA PRO A 74 -8.95 -9.46 -17.77
C PRO A 74 -8.44 -10.76 -18.40
N GLY A 75 -8.09 -10.72 -19.69
CA GLY A 75 -7.71 -11.92 -20.47
C GLY A 75 -8.83 -12.57 -21.28
N ALA A 76 -10.09 -12.23 -21.00
CA ALA A 76 -11.17 -12.48 -21.95
C ALA A 76 -11.05 -11.45 -23.07
N SER A 77 -10.47 -11.85 -24.20
CA SER A 77 -10.58 -11.11 -25.47
C SER A 77 -12.01 -10.61 -25.59
N SER A 78 -12.21 -9.28 -25.75
CA SER A 78 -13.52 -8.66 -25.92
C SER A 78 -14.34 -9.58 -26.82
N ARG A 79 -15.45 -10.15 -26.34
CA ARG A 79 -16.22 -11.15 -27.10
C ARG A 79 -16.41 -10.60 -28.50
N ARG A 80 -15.61 -11.10 -29.45
CA ARG A 80 -15.80 -10.76 -30.84
C ARG A 80 -17.19 -11.29 -31.15
N PRO A 81 -18.12 -10.47 -31.64
CA PRO A 81 -19.43 -10.97 -32.01
C PRO A 81 -19.22 -12.19 -32.92
N THR A 82 -19.86 -13.30 -32.58
CA THR A 82 -19.79 -14.52 -33.39
C THR A 82 -20.15 -14.14 -34.82
N ARG A 83 -19.27 -14.43 -35.78
CA ARG A 83 -19.52 -14.08 -37.18
C ARG A 83 -20.74 -14.86 -37.64
N TYR A 84 -21.85 -14.17 -37.85
CA TYR A 84 -22.99 -14.72 -38.55
C TYR A 84 -22.69 -14.76 -40.05
N THR A 85 -23.24 -15.74 -40.76
CA THR A 85 -23.12 -15.81 -42.22
C THR A 85 -24.43 -15.33 -42.82
N ASP A 86 -24.37 -14.35 -43.72
CA ASP A 86 -25.53 -13.77 -44.40
C ASP A 86 -25.96 -14.61 -45.61
N ASN A 87 -25.68 -15.92 -45.61
CA ASN A 87 -26.03 -16.78 -46.72
C ASN A 87 -27.56 -16.97 -46.78
N PRO A 88 -28.25 -16.54 -47.85
CA PRO A 88 -29.70 -16.70 -47.97
C PRO A 88 -30.15 -18.17 -47.95
N ALA A 89 -29.27 -19.13 -48.24
CA ALA A 89 -29.57 -20.56 -48.13
C ALA A 89 -29.89 -21.01 -46.69
N HIS A 90 -29.41 -20.27 -45.67
CA HIS A 90 -29.71 -20.57 -44.27
C HIS A 90 -31.21 -20.44 -43.92
N GLN A 91 -31.97 -19.67 -44.71
CA GLN A 91 -33.43 -19.55 -44.53
C GLN A 91 -34.17 -20.86 -44.79
N LYS A 92 -33.55 -21.80 -45.52
CA LYS A 92 -34.14 -23.09 -45.91
C LYS A 92 -33.80 -24.22 -44.93
N LEU A 93 -32.98 -23.95 -43.91
CA LEU A 93 -32.64 -24.96 -42.91
C LEU A 93 -33.84 -25.21 -42.00
N PRO A 94 -34.12 -26.47 -41.62
CA PRO A 94 -35.16 -26.79 -40.66
C PRO A 94 -34.83 -26.11 -39.32
N ARG A 95 -35.79 -25.37 -38.78
CA ARG A 95 -35.69 -24.79 -37.44
C ARG A 95 -36.02 -25.89 -36.44
N LEU A 96 -35.08 -26.19 -35.55
CA LEU A 96 -35.34 -27.01 -34.36
C LEU A 96 -36.12 -26.19 -33.33
#